data_AF-A0A8T7F4R4-F1
#
_entry.id   AF-A0A8T7F4R4-F1
#
_cell.length_a   1.000
_cell.length_b   1.000
_cell.length_c   1.000
_cell.angle_alpha   90.00
_cell.angle_beta   90.00
_cell.angle_gamma   90.00
#
_symmetry.space_group_name_H-M   'P 1'
#
loop_
_entity.id
_entity.type
_entity.pdbx_description
1 polymer ?
#
loop_
_entity_poly.entity_id
_entity_poly.type
_entity_poly.pdbx_seq_one_letter_code
_entity_poly.pdbx_strand_id
1 'polypeptide(L)'
;MRMFRLVILVALLFATVFAFVPTEKAAAQTGCARTHVVQAGQNLFRIGLLYNVSWTVLAQWNGIVNPNYVYAGQVLCVSGPVVPGTGGPYVPPATGGPITIYPGNPFGPTTEPRIYFPSVTLGQKFELRGYNFPRNTQITIGLTTLGGTAYTPYFTATTDATGQFYVTVTLPAAFVSAGSVAVEARTASGYYGRNWYYNR
;
A
#
# COMPACT_ATOMS: atom_id res chain seq x y z
N MET A 1 -64.79 -43.36 4.35
CA MET A 1 -63.39 -43.80 4.56
C MET A 1 -62.69 -43.93 3.22
N ARG A 2 -61.90 -42.93 2.82
CA ARG A 2 -60.82 -42.99 1.80
C ARG A 2 -60.14 -41.62 1.65
N MET A 3 -60.24 -40.81 2.71
CA MET A 3 -59.91 -39.38 2.77
C MET A 3 -58.48 -39.14 3.28
N PHE A 4 -57.59 -40.15 3.22
CA PHE A 4 -56.31 -40.13 3.94
C PHE A 4 -55.12 -40.76 3.20
N ARG A 5 -55.20 -40.91 1.87
CA ARG A 5 -54.06 -41.43 1.06
C ARG A 5 -53.62 -40.52 -0.08
N LEU A 6 -54.23 -39.34 -0.23
CA LEU A 6 -53.98 -38.44 -1.36
C LEU A 6 -53.47 -37.04 -0.93
N VAL A 7 -52.75 -36.95 0.19
CA VAL A 7 -52.04 -35.73 0.61
C VAL A 7 -50.51 -35.93 0.64
N ILE A 8 -50.03 -37.14 0.33
CA ILE A 8 -48.58 -37.47 0.34
C ILE A 8 -47.95 -37.27 -1.07
N LEU A 9 -48.66 -36.68 -2.04
CA LEU A 9 -48.14 -36.44 -3.39
C LEU A 9 -47.96 -34.96 -3.75
N VAL A 10 -48.29 -34.03 -2.86
CA VAL A 10 -48.02 -32.58 -3.05
C VAL A 10 -47.04 -32.02 -1.99
N ALA A 11 -46.62 -32.85 -1.02
CA ALA A 11 -45.63 -32.49 0.00
C ALA A 11 -44.17 -32.85 -0.38
N LEU A 12 -43.91 -33.19 -1.65
CA LEU A 12 -42.58 -33.55 -2.18
C LEU A 12 -42.19 -32.71 -3.40
N LEU A 13 -42.64 -31.45 -3.46
CA LEU A 13 -42.27 -30.49 -4.51
C LEU A 13 -41.96 -29.10 -3.95
N PHE A 14 -41.47 -29.06 -2.70
CA PHE A 14 -40.95 -27.85 -2.07
C PHE A 14 -39.68 -28.14 -1.26
N ALA A 15 -38.87 -29.11 -1.72
CA ALA A 15 -37.74 -29.59 -0.94
C ALA A 15 -36.51 -29.96 -1.77
N THR A 16 -36.21 -29.30 -2.90
CA THR A 16 -34.93 -29.56 -3.59
C THR A 16 -34.46 -28.40 -4.48
N VAL A 17 -34.35 -27.15 -3.99
CA VAL A 17 -33.36 -26.21 -4.55
C VAL A 17 -32.89 -25.21 -3.46
N PHE A 18 -32.41 -25.71 -2.32
CA PHE A 18 -31.38 -24.96 -1.58
C PHE A 18 -30.04 -25.50 -2.07
N ALA A 19 -29.79 -25.31 -3.38
CA ALA A 19 -28.54 -25.67 -3.99
C ALA A 19 -27.47 -24.73 -3.44
N PHE A 20 -26.71 -25.27 -2.48
CA PHE A 20 -25.29 -24.98 -2.28
C PHE A 20 -24.91 -23.57 -2.73
N VAL A 21 -25.10 -22.57 -1.87
CA VAL A 21 -24.21 -21.41 -1.95
C VAL A 21 -22.84 -21.98 -1.63
N PRO A 22 -21.87 -22.02 -2.56
CA PRO A 22 -20.52 -22.28 -2.15
C PRO A 22 -20.20 -21.13 -1.19
N THR A 23 -20.08 -21.43 0.10
CA THR A 23 -19.29 -20.58 0.97
C THR A 23 -17.90 -20.68 0.37
N GLU A 24 -17.60 -19.78 -0.57
CA GLU A 24 -16.24 -19.51 -1.02
C GLU A 24 -15.53 -19.03 0.24
N LYS A 25 -15.06 -20.01 1.00
CA LYS A 25 -14.19 -19.84 2.14
C LYS A 25 -13.04 -19.06 1.55
N ALA A 26 -13.00 -17.76 1.84
CA ALA A 26 -11.95 -16.85 1.42
C ALA A 26 -10.65 -17.62 1.50
N ALA A 27 -10.05 -17.90 0.34
CA ALA A 27 -8.88 -18.75 0.26
C ALA A 27 -7.91 -18.19 1.28
N ALA A 28 -7.68 -18.96 2.36
CA ALA A 28 -6.73 -18.56 3.38
C ALA A 28 -5.44 -18.35 2.61
N GLN A 29 -4.98 -17.10 2.54
CA GLN A 29 -3.83 -16.73 1.74
C GLN A 29 -2.65 -17.47 2.34
N THR A 30 -2.32 -18.63 1.77
CA THR A 30 -1.35 -19.57 2.31
C THR A 30 -0.01 -18.89 2.22
N GLY A 31 0.43 -18.39 3.37
CA GLY A 31 1.56 -17.48 3.45
C GLY A 31 1.17 -16.08 3.88
N CYS A 32 0.31 -15.89 4.87
CA CYS A 32 0.22 -14.63 5.62
C CYS A 32 0.11 -14.93 7.11
N ALA A 33 1.03 -14.40 7.93
CA ALA A 33 1.08 -14.71 9.36
C ALA A 33 -0.03 -14.02 10.17
N ARG A 34 -0.54 -12.89 9.68
CA ARG A 34 -1.65 -12.16 10.30
C ARG A 34 -2.55 -11.56 9.24
N THR A 35 -3.84 -11.86 9.35
CA THR A 35 -4.87 -11.30 8.48
C THR A 35 -5.80 -10.35 9.24
N HIS A 36 -6.49 -9.49 8.50
CA HIS A 36 -7.53 -8.60 8.97
C HIS A 36 -8.75 -8.74 8.07
N VAL A 37 -9.92 -8.95 8.66
CA VAL A 37 -11.19 -8.94 7.93
C VAL A 37 -11.70 -7.51 7.91
N VAL A 38 -11.81 -6.92 6.72
CA VAL A 38 -12.31 -5.56 6.52
C VAL A 38 -13.74 -5.47 7.07
N GLN A 39 -13.98 -4.49 7.93
CA GLN A 39 -15.28 -4.17 8.49
C GLN A 39 -15.96 -3.06 7.69
N ALA A 40 -17.28 -2.94 7.81
CA ALA A 40 -18.04 -1.87 7.16
C ALA A 40 -17.47 -0.48 7.54
N GLY A 41 -17.21 0.36 6.54
CA GLY A 41 -16.67 1.71 6.74
C GLY A 41 -15.15 1.80 6.98
N GLN A 42 -14.43 0.68 6.92
CA GLN A 42 -12.97 0.70 6.88
C GLN A 42 -12.44 0.91 5.47
N ASN A 43 -11.23 1.47 5.38
CA ASN A 43 -10.46 1.58 4.16
C ASN A 43 -8.99 1.21 4.46
N LEU A 44 -8.17 1.05 3.42
CA LEU A 44 -6.77 0.65 3.60
C LEU A 44 -5.97 1.62 4.47
N PHE A 45 -6.31 2.92 4.47
CA PHE A 45 -5.67 3.92 5.34
C PHE A 45 -5.93 3.62 6.82
N ARG A 46 -7.19 3.46 7.23
CA ARG A 46 -7.57 3.17 8.62
C ARG A 46 -7.04 1.81 9.07
N ILE A 47 -7.08 0.81 8.19
CA ILE A 47 -6.54 -0.53 8.50
C ILE A 47 -5.03 -0.45 8.66
N GLY A 48 -4.34 0.26 7.76
CA GLY A 48 -2.91 0.50 7.87
C GLY A 48 -2.51 1.11 9.21
N LEU A 49 -3.26 2.12 9.69
CA LEU A 49 -3.03 2.73 11.01
C LEU A 49 -3.14 1.71 12.17
N LEU A 50 -4.10 0.77 12.11
CA LEU A 50 -4.27 -0.26 13.15
C LEU A 50 -3.06 -1.19 13.26
N TYR A 51 -2.35 -1.39 12.15
CA TYR A 51 -1.23 -2.32 12.05
C TYR A 51 0.13 -1.63 11.90
N ASN A 52 0.16 -0.30 11.97
CA ASN A 52 1.35 0.52 11.73
C ASN A 52 2.02 0.21 10.38
N VAL A 53 1.21 0.02 9.34
CA VAL A 53 1.63 -0.23 7.95
C VAL A 53 0.93 0.80 7.07
N SER A 54 1.58 1.31 6.02
CA SER A 54 0.88 2.21 5.12
C SER A 54 -0.15 1.46 4.27
N TRP A 55 -1.21 2.17 3.87
CA TRP A 55 -2.24 1.62 2.99
C TRP A 55 -1.69 1.12 1.66
N THR A 56 -0.52 1.61 1.27
CA THR A 56 0.16 1.37 0.00
C THR A 56 0.83 0.00 0.00
N VAL A 57 1.61 -0.28 1.04
CA VAL A 57 2.21 -1.57 1.33
C VAL A 57 1.11 -2.60 1.55
N LEU A 58 0.05 -2.21 2.27
CA LEU A 58 -1.11 -3.07 2.49
C LEU A 58 -1.82 -3.41 1.16
N ALA A 59 -1.98 -2.44 0.25
CA ALA A 59 -2.51 -2.70 -1.08
C ALA A 59 -1.63 -3.68 -1.85
N GLN A 60 -0.30 -3.48 -1.82
CA GLN A 60 0.66 -4.31 -2.53
C GLN A 60 0.64 -5.77 -2.04
N TRP A 61 0.69 -6.00 -0.72
CA TRP A 61 0.63 -7.36 -0.14
C TRP A 61 -0.62 -8.14 -0.52
N ASN A 62 -1.69 -7.42 -0.84
CA ASN A 62 -2.99 -7.98 -1.16
C ASN A 62 -3.33 -7.87 -2.65
N GLY A 63 -2.37 -7.46 -3.50
CA GLY A 63 -2.59 -7.30 -4.94
C GLY A 63 -3.68 -6.29 -5.31
N ILE A 64 -3.95 -5.31 -4.45
CA ILE A 64 -5.03 -4.33 -4.64
C ILE A 64 -4.52 -3.23 -5.58
N VAL A 65 -5.04 -3.25 -6.81
CA VAL A 65 -4.73 -2.26 -7.86
C VAL A 65 -5.42 -0.92 -7.60
N ASN A 66 -6.68 -0.95 -7.15
CA ASN A 66 -7.44 0.24 -6.78
C ASN A 66 -7.58 0.32 -5.25
N PRO A 67 -6.78 1.15 -4.54
CA PRO A 67 -6.80 1.26 -3.09
C PRO A 67 -8.12 1.76 -2.50
N ASN A 68 -8.94 2.43 -3.32
CA ASN A 68 -10.27 2.92 -2.93
C ASN A 68 -11.34 1.82 -3.00
N TYR A 69 -10.99 0.65 -3.53
CA TYR A 69 -11.92 -0.45 -3.73
C TYR A 69 -11.58 -1.60 -2.78
N VAL A 70 -11.93 -1.41 -1.51
CA VAL A 70 -11.95 -2.48 -0.48
C VAL A 70 -13.35 -2.59 0.10
N TYR A 71 -13.79 -3.81 0.37
CA TYR A 71 -15.16 -4.09 0.79
C TYR A 71 -15.21 -4.89 2.09
N ALA A 72 -16.31 -4.73 2.83
CA ALA A 72 -16.53 -5.45 4.07
C ALA A 72 -16.54 -6.97 3.82
N GLY A 73 -15.91 -7.73 4.71
CA GLY A 73 -15.70 -9.16 4.56
C GLY A 73 -14.45 -9.55 3.76
N GLN A 74 -13.79 -8.61 3.07
CA GLN A 74 -12.51 -8.87 2.41
C GLN A 74 -11.45 -9.22 3.46
N VAL A 75 -10.67 -10.28 3.21
CA VAL A 75 -9.55 -10.67 4.07
C VAL A 75 -8.27 -10.05 3.53
N LEU A 76 -7.60 -9.25 4.33
CA LEU A 76 -6.32 -8.62 4.00
C LEU A 76 -5.19 -9.26 4.80
N CYS A 77 -4.11 -9.59 4.13
CA CYS A 77 -2.83 -9.85 4.76
C CYS A 77 -2.23 -8.55 5.32
N VAL A 78 -2.05 -8.47 6.64
CA VAL A 78 -1.57 -7.27 7.36
C VAL A 78 -0.19 -7.46 7.99
N SER A 79 0.39 -8.66 7.90
CA SER A 79 1.79 -8.94 8.23
C SER A 79 2.66 -9.21 7.00
N GLY A 80 2.11 -9.00 5.80
CA GLY A 80 2.70 -9.38 4.52
C GLY A 80 2.88 -10.89 4.30
N PRO A 81 3.24 -11.29 3.07
CA PRO A 81 3.21 -12.68 2.64
C PRO A 81 4.40 -13.53 3.14
N VAL A 82 4.16 -14.52 4.00
CA VAL A 82 5.16 -15.48 4.50
C VAL A 82 5.71 -16.31 3.34
N VAL A 83 7.01 -16.17 3.07
CA VAL A 83 7.73 -17.01 2.10
C VAL A 83 8.05 -18.34 2.81
N PRO A 84 7.68 -19.52 2.25
CA PRO A 84 7.99 -20.80 2.87
C PRO A 84 9.51 -20.96 3.07
N GLY A 85 9.96 -21.07 4.32
CA GLY A 85 11.39 -21.26 4.68
C GLY A 85 11.90 -20.36 5.79
N THR A 86 11.20 -19.25 6.11
CA THR A 86 11.53 -18.38 7.24
C THR A 86 10.35 -18.38 8.22
N GLY A 87 10.46 -19.14 9.32
CA GLY A 87 9.39 -19.35 10.32
C GLY A 87 9.03 -18.11 11.16
N GLY A 88 8.80 -16.96 10.54
CA GLY A 88 8.34 -15.73 11.18
C GLY A 88 7.33 -14.97 10.30
N PRO A 89 6.59 -13.99 10.85
CA PRO A 89 5.79 -13.08 10.03
C PRO A 89 6.68 -12.47 8.95
N TYR A 90 6.15 -12.30 7.74
CA TYR A 90 6.90 -11.63 6.68
C TYR A 90 7.32 -10.25 7.16
N VAL A 91 8.61 -10.11 7.41
CA VAL A 91 9.28 -8.83 7.39
C VAL A 91 9.36 -8.48 5.90
N PRO A 92 8.97 -7.26 5.46
CA PRO A 92 9.24 -6.83 4.08
C PRO A 92 10.69 -7.20 3.73
N PRO A 93 10.97 -7.73 2.52
CA PRO A 93 12.17 -8.47 2.22
C PRO A 93 13.39 -7.70 2.72
N ALA A 94 14.01 -8.25 3.77
CA ALA A 94 15.31 -7.82 4.23
C ALA A 94 16.36 -8.29 3.22
N THR A 95 16.31 -7.78 2.00
CA THR A 95 17.47 -7.79 1.10
C THR A 95 18.15 -6.43 1.26
N GLY A 96 18.64 -6.19 2.48
CA GLY A 96 19.33 -4.95 2.79
C GLY A 96 19.52 -4.74 4.28
N GLY A 97 20.39 -5.56 4.88
CA GLY A 97 21.16 -5.30 6.11
C GLY A 97 20.41 -4.83 7.38
N PRO A 98 21.13 -4.63 8.49
CA PRO A 98 20.54 -4.24 9.77
C PRO A 98 19.77 -2.93 9.68
N ILE A 99 18.69 -2.83 10.46
CA ILE A 99 17.94 -1.61 10.76
C ILE A 99 18.93 -0.61 11.37
N THR A 100 19.31 0.42 10.63
CA THR A 100 20.10 1.53 11.17
C THR A 100 19.15 2.71 11.42
N ILE A 101 18.94 3.06 12.68
CA ILE A 101 18.33 4.35 13.03
C ILE A 101 19.33 5.44 12.59
N TYR A 102 19.02 6.15 11.51
CA TYR A 102 19.91 7.18 11.01
C TYR A 102 19.77 8.47 11.84
N PRO A 103 20.87 9.04 12.37
CA PRO A 103 20.83 10.37 12.96
C PRO A 103 20.34 11.37 11.91
N GLY A 104 19.28 12.11 12.23
CA GLY A 104 18.62 13.03 11.31
C GLY A 104 17.48 12.45 10.47
N ASN A 105 16.99 11.23 10.76
CA ASN A 105 15.65 10.81 10.32
C ASN A 105 14.59 11.55 11.18
N PRO A 106 13.84 12.52 10.63
CA PRO A 106 12.84 13.27 11.41
C PRO A 106 11.60 12.44 11.77
N PHE A 107 11.53 11.18 11.31
CA PHE A 107 10.33 10.36 11.35
C PHE A 107 10.35 9.24 12.39
N GLY A 108 11.42 9.14 13.17
CA GLY A 108 11.59 8.03 14.13
C GLY A 108 11.82 6.67 13.46
N PRO A 109 11.82 5.57 14.22
CA PRO A 109 12.03 4.23 13.66
C PRO A 109 10.85 3.86 12.76
N THR A 110 11.12 3.75 11.46
CA THR A 110 10.15 3.32 10.45
C THR A 110 10.84 2.42 9.44
N THR A 111 10.11 1.44 8.93
CA THR A 111 10.55 0.53 7.87
C THR A 111 9.97 0.91 6.50
N GLU A 112 9.16 1.97 6.44
CA GLU A 112 8.56 2.46 5.19
C GLU A 112 9.51 3.43 4.47
N PRO A 113 9.59 3.38 3.12
CA PRO A 113 10.23 4.43 2.35
C PRO A 113 9.57 5.79 2.58
N ARG A 114 10.35 6.77 3.04
CA ARG A 114 9.83 8.12 3.29
C ARG A 114 10.68 9.15 2.59
N ILE A 115 10.02 10.22 2.14
CA ILE A 115 10.70 11.37 1.59
C ILE A 115 10.32 12.63 2.37
N TYR A 116 11.25 13.56 2.46
CA TYR A 116 10.99 14.91 2.98
C TYR A 116 11.79 15.95 2.23
N PHE A 117 11.42 17.20 2.43
CA PHE A 117 12.08 18.36 1.86
C PHE A 117 12.94 19.03 2.93
N PRO A 118 14.28 18.84 2.92
CA PRO A 118 15.17 19.59 3.80
C PRO A 118 15.07 21.10 3.58
N SER A 119 14.90 21.51 2.33
CA SER A 119 14.80 22.91 1.93
C SER A 119 13.95 23.06 0.67
N VAL A 120 13.23 24.18 0.56
CA VAL A 120 12.43 24.55 -0.61
C VAL A 120 12.66 26.02 -0.92
N THR A 121 12.98 26.33 -2.17
CA THR A 121 12.93 27.68 -2.74
C THR A 121 11.72 27.77 -3.66
N LEU A 122 10.68 28.44 -3.18
CA LEU A 122 9.37 28.51 -3.84
C LEU A 122 9.51 29.00 -5.29
N GLY A 123 8.82 28.33 -6.20
CA GLY A 123 8.83 28.59 -7.63
C GLY A 123 10.15 28.24 -8.35
N GLN A 124 11.14 27.68 -7.66
CA GLN A 124 12.47 27.51 -8.25
C GLN A 124 13.04 26.11 -8.08
N LYS A 125 13.26 25.65 -6.85
CA LYS A 125 13.89 24.35 -6.57
C LYS A 125 13.49 23.80 -5.20
N PHE A 126 13.70 22.51 -5.01
CA PHE A 126 13.66 21.88 -3.69
C PHE A 126 14.79 20.88 -3.53
N GLU A 127 15.17 20.64 -2.28
CA GLU A 127 15.97 19.49 -1.90
C GLU A 127 15.03 18.36 -1.48
N LEU A 128 15.39 17.13 -1.79
CA LEU A 128 14.61 15.95 -1.46
C LEU A 128 15.53 14.91 -0.84
N ARG A 129 15.15 14.42 0.33
CA ARG A 129 15.84 13.33 0.99
C ARG A 129 14.92 12.15 1.19
N GLY A 130 15.40 10.96 0.86
CA GLY A 130 14.69 9.70 1.05
C GLY A 130 15.38 8.79 2.04
N TYR A 131 14.57 8.01 2.76
CA TYR A 131 15.00 7.04 3.78
C TYR A 131 14.26 5.73 3.58
N ASN A 132 14.90 4.62 3.96
CA ASN A 132 14.34 3.27 3.96
C ASN A 132 13.82 2.79 2.59
N PHE A 133 14.43 3.27 1.50
CA PHE A 133 14.22 2.68 0.19
C PHE A 133 15.07 1.41 0.05
N PRO A 134 14.73 0.50 -0.88
CA PRO A 134 15.64 -0.57 -1.27
C PRO A 134 17.04 -0.01 -1.60
N ARG A 135 18.10 -0.67 -1.12
CA ARG A 135 19.50 -0.21 -1.27
C ARG A 135 19.95 -0.32 -2.72
N ASN A 136 20.86 0.55 -3.15
CA ASN A 136 21.48 0.50 -4.48
C ASN A 136 20.44 0.35 -5.62
N THR A 137 19.27 0.95 -5.45
CA THR A 137 18.10 0.73 -6.31
C THR A 137 17.75 2.02 -7.02
N GLN A 138 17.45 1.92 -8.31
CA GLN A 138 16.96 3.05 -9.08
C GLN A 138 15.58 3.46 -8.57
N ILE A 139 15.41 4.76 -8.37
CA ILE A 139 14.16 5.42 -8.03
C ILE A 139 13.78 6.39 -9.14
N THR A 140 12.50 6.44 -9.47
CA THR A 140 11.89 7.44 -10.33
C THR A 140 11.19 8.46 -9.46
N ILE A 141 11.54 9.72 -9.61
CA ILE A 141 10.92 10.85 -8.93
C ILE A 141 9.92 11.48 -9.89
N GLY A 142 8.65 11.45 -9.50
CA GLY A 142 7.54 12.07 -10.20
C GLY A 142 6.97 13.27 -9.45
N LEU A 143 6.45 14.23 -10.21
CA LEU A 143 5.79 15.42 -9.68
C LEU A 143 4.32 15.45 -10.06
N THR A 144 3.50 16.00 -9.18
CA THR A 144 2.08 16.30 -9.40
C THR A 144 1.64 17.44 -8.47
N THR A 145 0.40 17.90 -8.57
CA THR A 145 -0.19 18.84 -7.61
C THR A 145 -0.84 18.09 -6.44
N LEU A 146 -1.07 18.74 -5.31
CA LEU A 146 -1.77 18.10 -4.20
C LEU A 146 -3.19 17.68 -4.64
N GLY A 147 -3.53 16.40 -4.46
CA GLY A 147 -4.78 15.80 -4.97
C GLY A 147 -4.69 15.28 -6.41
N GLY A 148 -3.58 15.52 -7.11
CA GLY A 148 -3.31 14.94 -8.42
C GLY A 148 -3.14 13.42 -8.37
N THR A 149 -3.73 12.73 -9.34
CA THR A 149 -3.71 11.28 -9.47
C THR A 149 -2.65 10.79 -10.46
N ALA A 150 -2.24 11.64 -11.42
CA ALA A 150 -1.18 11.36 -12.37
C ALA A 150 0.12 12.02 -11.94
N TYR A 151 1.18 11.22 -11.81
CA TYR A 151 2.54 11.70 -11.60
C TYR A 151 3.28 11.72 -12.92
N THR A 152 3.89 12.86 -13.24
CA THR A 152 4.77 12.96 -14.39
C THR A 152 6.19 12.57 -13.95
N PRO A 153 6.77 11.45 -14.44
CA PRO A 153 8.16 11.13 -14.18
C PRO A 153 9.05 12.29 -14.63
N TYR A 154 9.95 12.73 -13.76
CA TYR A 154 10.79 13.90 -14.03
C TYR A 154 12.27 13.57 -14.01
N PHE A 155 12.71 12.79 -13.02
CA PHE A 155 14.12 12.46 -12.87
C PHE A 155 14.28 11.08 -12.22
N THR A 156 15.41 10.42 -12.46
CA THR A 156 15.77 9.16 -11.80
C THR A 156 17.03 9.31 -10.98
N ALA A 157 17.03 8.75 -9.76
CA ALA A 157 18.21 8.67 -8.91
C ALA A 157 18.46 7.21 -8.51
N THR A 158 19.56 6.96 -7.80
CA THR A 158 19.85 5.65 -7.21
C THR A 158 20.05 5.85 -5.72
N THR A 159 19.42 4.99 -4.92
CA THR A 159 19.66 4.97 -3.48
C THR A 159 21.04 4.43 -3.16
N ASP A 160 21.64 4.88 -2.07
CA ASP A 160 22.94 4.41 -1.63
C ASP A 160 22.85 3.01 -0.97
N ALA A 161 24.01 2.53 -0.48
CA ALA A 161 24.13 1.26 0.22
C ALA A 161 23.32 1.18 1.54
N THR A 162 22.78 2.30 1.98
CA THR A 162 21.95 2.45 3.18
C THR A 162 20.47 2.60 2.84
N GLY A 163 20.10 2.65 1.56
CA GLY A 163 18.71 2.85 1.14
C GLY A 163 18.25 4.30 1.25
N GLN A 164 19.20 5.24 1.27
CA GLN A 164 18.94 6.67 1.28
C GLN A 164 19.24 7.30 -0.07
N PHE A 165 18.69 8.49 -0.30
CA PHE A 165 19.13 9.35 -1.37
C PHE A 165 18.97 10.81 -0.96
N TYR A 166 19.75 11.68 -1.58
CA TYR A 166 19.65 13.13 -1.45
C TYR A 166 19.81 13.75 -2.82
N VAL A 167 18.84 14.57 -3.24
CA VAL A 167 18.88 15.23 -4.54
C VAL A 167 18.39 16.68 -4.44
N THR A 168 18.91 17.54 -5.30
CA THR A 168 18.37 18.88 -5.53
C THR A 168 17.67 18.88 -6.87
N VAL A 169 16.43 19.36 -6.90
CA VAL A 169 15.55 19.31 -8.06
C VAL A 169 15.08 20.72 -8.40
N THR A 170 15.41 21.19 -9.60
CA THR A 170 14.83 22.41 -10.17
C THR A 170 13.38 22.14 -10.56
N LEU A 171 12.46 23.04 -10.23
CA LEU A 171 11.05 22.88 -10.58
C LEU A 171 10.88 22.96 -12.11
N PRO A 172 10.14 22.04 -12.73
CA PRO A 172 9.71 22.19 -14.11
C PRO A 172 8.79 23.41 -14.25
N ALA A 173 8.78 24.05 -15.42
CA ALA A 173 7.96 25.23 -15.69
C ALA A 173 6.48 25.06 -15.31
N ALA A 174 5.91 23.86 -15.50
CA ALA A 174 4.53 23.52 -15.15
C ALA A 174 4.22 23.64 -13.64
N PHE A 175 5.22 23.60 -12.78
CA PHE A 175 5.07 23.64 -11.32
C PHE A 175 5.56 24.94 -10.69
N VAL A 176 6.24 25.81 -11.45
CA VAL A 176 6.78 27.08 -10.94
C VAL A 176 5.68 27.95 -10.31
N SER A 177 4.52 28.06 -10.97
CA SER A 177 3.36 28.82 -10.50
C SER A 177 2.26 27.96 -9.87
N ALA A 178 2.48 26.66 -9.72
CA ALA A 178 1.49 25.78 -9.10
C ALA A 178 1.39 26.08 -7.60
N GLY A 179 0.19 26.16 -7.04
CA GLY A 179 0.00 26.47 -5.61
C GLY A 179 0.44 25.38 -4.63
N SER A 180 0.88 24.22 -5.15
CA SER A 180 1.44 23.10 -4.39
C SER A 180 2.26 22.22 -5.32
N VAL A 181 3.27 21.56 -4.76
CA VAL A 181 4.02 20.49 -5.44
C VAL A 181 3.99 19.26 -4.55
N ALA A 182 3.45 18.17 -5.09
CA ALA A 182 3.51 16.85 -4.51
C ALA A 182 4.57 16.04 -5.27
N VAL A 183 5.45 15.42 -4.52
CA VAL A 183 6.53 14.60 -5.03
C VAL A 183 6.32 13.17 -4.57
N GLU A 184 6.64 12.24 -5.46
CA GLU A 184 6.71 10.82 -5.13
C GLU A 184 7.98 10.22 -5.72
N ALA A 185 8.72 9.50 -4.89
CA ALA A 185 9.84 8.68 -5.31
C ALA A 185 9.39 7.23 -5.31
N ARG A 186 9.47 6.54 -6.45
CA ARG A 186 9.07 5.13 -6.61
C ARG A 186 10.22 4.26 -7.10
N THR A 187 10.33 3.02 -6.64
CA THR A 187 11.15 1.98 -7.28
C THR A 187 10.31 1.17 -8.28
N ALA A 188 10.96 0.48 -9.21
CA ALA A 188 10.30 -0.49 -10.10
C ALA A 188 9.64 -1.64 -9.32
N SER A 189 10.16 -1.97 -8.14
CA SER A 189 9.62 -2.98 -7.23
C SER A 189 8.40 -2.50 -6.41
N GLY A 190 7.91 -1.29 -6.64
CA GLY A 190 6.69 -0.76 -6.04
C GLY A 190 6.86 -0.05 -4.69
N TYR A 191 8.08 0.07 -4.17
CA TYR A 191 8.35 0.88 -2.98
C TYR A 191 8.24 2.35 -3.32
N TYR A 192 7.57 3.14 -2.48
CA TYR A 192 7.53 4.57 -2.70
C TYR A 192 7.38 5.38 -1.42
N GLY A 193 7.85 6.63 -1.50
CA GLY A 193 7.58 7.67 -0.51
C GLY A 193 6.93 8.86 -1.21
N ARG A 194 5.91 9.44 -0.59
CA ARG A 194 5.21 10.64 -1.07
C ARG A 194 5.29 11.75 -0.02
N ASN A 195 5.48 12.98 -0.45
CA ASN A 195 5.34 14.17 0.38
C ASN A 195 4.97 15.38 -0.49
N TRP A 196 4.47 16.45 0.10
CA TRP A 196 4.14 17.67 -0.62
C TRP A 196 4.54 18.92 0.16
N TYR A 197 4.63 20.04 -0.54
CA TYR A 197 4.73 21.37 0.05
C TYR A 197 3.82 22.34 -0.69
N TYR A 198 3.45 23.43 -0.03
CA TYR A 198 2.73 24.53 -0.66
C TYR A 198 3.72 25.47 -1.33
N ASN A 199 3.42 25.84 -2.58
CA ASN A 199 4.28 26.66 -3.41
C ASN A 199 3.58 28.00 -3.67
N ARG A 200 3.50 28.83 -2.62
CA ARG A 200 2.77 30.09 -2.56
C ARG A 200 3.56 31.13 -1.82
#